data_AF-A0A0J9EW30-F1
#
_entry.id   AF-A0A0J9EW30-F1
#
_cell.length_a   1.000
_cell.length_b   1.000
_cell.length_c   1.000
_cell.angle_alpha   90.00
_cell.angle_beta   90.00
_cell.angle_gamma   90.00
#
_symmetry.space_group_name_H-M   'P 1'
#
loop_
_entity.id
_entity.type
_entity.pdbx_description
1 polymer ?
#
loop_
_entity_poly.entity_id
_entity_poly.type
_entity_poly.pdbx_seq_one_letter_code
_entity_poly.pdbx_strand_id
1 'polypeptide(L)'
;MLLWLWLLLLGFITYWILRRGVARITRTPIWILWLVMMTPALIWSTWQLVYGEQRRIPPELIIIPFILCPCVYWLLVQLGRQMPPEMIDSSTTSLSSMTPETTPKPPPPRVITPSEENKLRECFPWSVFPLQKLEHRPQAVICRGQIRSNPETVYQTIRDKIEAQFGDRFIVVFQTDLNDKPFFALVPNPYIETAKKVTDNDPITRPLLALALLVITLFTTTLAGVTMADVPPETWQSDPNLLRQGLPYALALMAILGIHESAHYLAARCYRIRTTLPYFMPVPFFLGTLGAFIQMRSPLPNRKALFDVSVAGPWAGFIVTLPILMWGLAHSTVISAPPDSVGILDFDAINPSFSLLLTVLSKLTLGTELTATDAIDFHPVAIAGYLGLIVTAFNLLPVGQLDGGHMIHAMMGQRTSMAIGQVSRFLILILALTRQEFLILAVLLFVLPLNDEPALNDVSELDNIRDFVGLLTLCLLLVILLPVPQMVAQWLNF
;
A
#
# COMPACT_ATOMS: atom_id res chain seq x y z
N MET A 1 7.72 -29.53 -19.22
CA MET A 1 6.42 -29.20 -19.85
C MET A 1 5.71 -28.04 -19.16
N LEU A 2 5.66 -28.01 -17.82
CA LEU A 2 5.03 -26.95 -17.04
C LEU A 2 5.68 -25.55 -17.23
N LEU A 3 7.01 -25.46 -17.24
CA LEU A 3 7.76 -24.20 -17.41
C LEU A 3 7.39 -23.46 -18.71
N TRP A 4 7.25 -24.19 -19.81
CA TRP A 4 6.87 -23.63 -21.12
C TRP A 4 5.45 -23.08 -21.14
N LEU A 5 4.54 -23.74 -20.40
CA LEU A 5 3.16 -23.30 -20.24
C LEU A 5 3.10 -22.00 -19.43
N TRP A 6 3.91 -21.90 -18.36
CA TRP A 6 4.08 -20.66 -17.59
C TRP A 6 4.71 -19.53 -18.42
N LEU A 7 5.71 -19.82 -19.25
CA LEU A 7 6.36 -18.82 -20.10
C LEU A 7 5.42 -18.29 -21.19
N LEU A 8 4.59 -19.16 -21.77
CA LEU A 8 3.53 -18.76 -22.71
C LEU A 8 2.45 -17.92 -22.03
N LEU A 9 2.00 -18.31 -20.84
CA LEU A 9 1.03 -17.56 -20.05
C LEU A 9 1.57 -16.17 -19.67
N LEU A 10 2.80 -16.12 -19.15
CA LEU A 10 3.50 -14.88 -18.80
C LEU A 10 3.65 -13.97 -20.02
N GLY A 11 4.04 -14.53 -21.17
CA GLY A 11 4.16 -13.81 -22.44
C GLY A 11 2.82 -13.22 -22.91
N PHE A 12 1.72 -13.96 -22.79
CA PHE A 12 0.40 -13.46 -23.15
C PHE A 12 -0.07 -12.34 -22.22
N ILE A 13 0.10 -12.51 -20.90
CA ILE A 13 -0.28 -11.52 -19.89
C ILE A 13 0.51 -10.22 -20.07
N THR A 14 1.84 -10.31 -20.23
CA THR A 14 2.70 -9.13 -20.41
C THR A 14 2.37 -8.37 -21.69
N TYR A 15 2.10 -9.08 -22.80
CA TYR A 15 1.67 -8.45 -24.05
C TYR A 15 0.32 -7.73 -23.90
N TRP A 16 -0.63 -8.35 -23.22
CA TRP A 16 -1.95 -7.78 -22.98
C TRP A 16 -1.89 -6.52 -22.09
N ILE A 17 -1.07 -6.55 -21.03
CA ILE A 17 -0.82 -5.41 -20.14
C ILE A 17 -0.19 -4.25 -20.93
N LEU A 18 0.84 -4.51 -21.73
CA LEU A 18 1.51 -3.48 -22.53
C LEU A 18 0.56 -2.85 -23.57
N ARG A 19 -0.28 -3.67 -24.21
CA ARG A 19 -1.28 -3.18 -25.18
C ARG A 19 -2.34 -2.29 -24.53
N ARG A 20 -2.76 -2.58 -23.29
CA ARG A 20 -3.76 -1.76 -22.59
C ARG A 20 -3.17 -0.51 -21.93
N GLY A 21 -1.98 -0.64 -21.34
CA GLY A 21 -1.37 0.42 -20.53
C GLY A 21 -0.54 1.43 -21.33
N VAL A 22 0.28 0.95 -22.29
CA VAL A 22 1.39 1.75 -22.85
C VAL A 22 1.15 2.17 -24.29
N ALA A 23 0.26 1.47 -25.01
CA ALA A 23 -0.08 1.75 -26.42
C ALA A 23 -0.59 3.18 -26.68
N ARG A 24 -1.09 3.89 -25.65
CA ARG A 24 -1.58 5.27 -25.75
C ARG A 24 -0.51 6.33 -25.44
N ILE A 25 0.65 5.93 -24.95
CA ILE A 25 1.66 6.83 -24.35
C ILE A 25 2.89 6.97 -25.26
N THR A 26 3.21 5.94 -26.05
CA THR A 26 4.42 5.87 -26.87
C THR A 26 4.13 5.40 -28.30
N ARG A 27 4.94 5.87 -29.27
CA ARG A 27 4.98 5.40 -30.66
C ARG A 27 5.83 4.15 -30.84
N THR A 28 6.55 3.70 -29.80
CA THR A 28 7.35 2.47 -29.91
C THR A 28 6.46 1.25 -30.15
N PRO A 29 6.81 0.38 -31.10
CA PRO A 29 6.04 -0.84 -31.35
C PRO A 29 5.96 -1.72 -30.10
N ILE A 30 4.74 -2.16 -29.76
CA ILE A 30 4.45 -2.94 -28.55
C ILE A 30 5.26 -4.24 -28.51
N TRP A 31 5.52 -4.85 -29.66
CA TRP A 31 6.30 -6.10 -29.74
C TRP A 31 7.76 -5.91 -29.29
N ILE A 32 8.34 -4.71 -29.46
CA ILE A 32 9.71 -4.39 -29.01
C ILE A 32 9.73 -4.23 -27.50
N LEU A 33 8.78 -3.48 -26.95
CA LEU A 33 8.64 -3.31 -25.49
C LEU A 33 8.39 -4.66 -24.80
N TRP A 34 7.56 -5.49 -25.42
CA TRP A 34 7.27 -6.85 -24.96
C TRP A 34 8.52 -7.73 -24.97
N LEU A 35 9.31 -7.69 -26.04
CA LEU A 35 10.55 -8.45 -26.15
C LEU A 35 11.52 -8.07 -25.03
N VAL A 36 11.72 -6.77 -24.77
CA VAL A 36 12.61 -6.27 -23.71
C VAL A 36 12.13 -6.75 -22.33
N MET A 37 10.82 -6.71 -22.06
CA MET A 37 10.26 -7.20 -20.79
C MET A 37 10.36 -8.73 -20.63
N MET A 38 10.26 -9.49 -21.72
CA MET A 38 10.36 -10.95 -21.69
C MET A 38 11.82 -11.46 -21.73
N THR A 39 12.80 -10.59 -21.98
CA THR A 39 14.21 -10.97 -22.13
C THR A 39 14.79 -11.69 -20.90
N PRO A 40 14.56 -11.27 -19.64
CA PRO A 40 15.02 -12.02 -18.47
C PRO A 40 14.42 -13.43 -18.39
N ALA A 41 13.11 -13.55 -18.60
CA ALA A 41 12.40 -14.84 -18.56
C ALA A 41 12.88 -15.80 -19.67
N LEU A 42 13.16 -15.28 -20.86
CA LEU A 42 13.73 -16.06 -21.97
C LEU A 42 15.16 -16.53 -21.67
N ILE A 43 16.02 -15.66 -21.12
CA ILE A 43 17.39 -16.01 -20.76
C ILE A 43 17.41 -17.12 -19.70
N TRP A 44 16.59 -17.01 -18.65
CA TRP A 44 16.55 -18.00 -17.58
C TRP A 44 15.94 -19.33 -18.04
N SER A 45 14.86 -19.28 -18.83
CA SER A 45 14.26 -20.49 -19.40
C SER A 45 15.21 -21.19 -20.37
N THR A 46 16.04 -20.45 -21.12
CA THR A 46 17.04 -21.02 -22.02
C THR A 46 18.21 -21.62 -21.23
N TRP A 47 18.64 -20.96 -20.15
CA TRP A 47 19.67 -21.50 -19.26
C TRP A 47 19.25 -22.84 -18.64
N GLN A 48 18.03 -22.91 -18.14
CA GLN A 48 17.46 -24.14 -17.58
C GLN A 48 17.35 -25.26 -18.62
N LEU A 49 17.07 -24.92 -19.89
CA LEU A 49 17.01 -25.88 -20.99
C LEU A 49 18.39 -26.47 -21.32
N VAL A 50 19.45 -25.65 -21.29
CA VAL A 50 20.79 -26.04 -21.71
C VAL A 50 21.58 -26.75 -20.59
N TYR A 51 21.44 -26.30 -19.35
CA TYR A 51 22.25 -26.78 -18.21
C TYR A 51 21.49 -27.62 -17.18
N GLY A 52 20.17 -27.76 -17.34
CA GLY A 52 19.30 -28.50 -16.41
C GLY A 52 19.03 -27.76 -15.09
N GLU A 53 18.09 -28.26 -14.29
CA GLU A 53 17.64 -27.61 -13.05
C GLU A 53 18.65 -27.67 -11.89
N GLN A 54 19.66 -28.56 -11.99
CA GLN A 54 20.62 -28.78 -10.90
C GLN A 54 21.74 -27.72 -10.86
N ARG A 55 21.92 -26.91 -11.91
CA ARG A 55 23.00 -25.91 -11.98
C ARG A 55 22.43 -24.51 -11.77
N ARG A 56 22.86 -23.86 -10.67
CA ARG A 56 22.46 -22.47 -10.35
C ARG A 56 22.81 -21.53 -11.50
N ILE A 57 21.87 -20.64 -11.84
CA ILE A 57 22.08 -19.60 -12.85
C ILE A 57 23.17 -18.65 -12.32
N PRO A 58 24.22 -18.35 -13.09
CA PRO A 58 25.27 -17.45 -12.65
C PRO A 58 24.66 -16.06 -12.40
N PRO A 59 25.06 -15.37 -11.31
CA PRO A 59 24.44 -14.15 -10.86
C PRO A 59 24.50 -13.04 -11.91
N GLU A 60 25.51 -13.01 -12.78
CA GLU A 60 25.64 -12.04 -13.87
C GLU A 60 24.47 -12.15 -14.88
N LEU A 61 23.99 -13.36 -15.18
CA LEU A 61 22.86 -13.59 -16.09
C LEU A 61 21.49 -13.32 -15.43
N ILE A 62 21.46 -13.11 -14.13
CA ILE A 62 20.28 -12.61 -13.41
C ILE A 62 20.34 -11.09 -13.32
N ILE A 63 21.47 -10.54 -12.87
CA ILE A 63 21.64 -9.13 -12.56
C ILE A 63 21.62 -8.25 -13.82
N ILE A 64 22.34 -8.65 -14.88
CA ILE A 64 22.49 -7.82 -16.08
C ILE A 64 21.12 -7.61 -16.77
N PRO A 65 20.31 -8.64 -17.07
CA PRO A 65 19.00 -8.42 -17.68
C PRO A 65 18.04 -7.67 -16.75
N PHE A 66 18.11 -7.90 -15.43
CA PHE A 66 17.19 -7.27 -14.48
C PHE A 66 17.43 -5.77 -14.31
N ILE A 67 18.67 -5.29 -14.52
CA ILE A 67 19.01 -3.86 -14.51
C ILE A 67 18.87 -3.25 -15.90
N LEU A 68 19.36 -3.92 -16.94
CA LEU A 68 19.43 -3.38 -18.30
C LEU A 68 18.05 -3.30 -18.95
N CYS A 69 17.20 -4.33 -18.81
CA CYS A 69 15.90 -4.38 -19.48
C CYS A 69 14.94 -3.27 -19.02
N PRO A 70 14.81 -2.94 -17.72
CA PRO A 70 14.01 -1.80 -17.29
C PRO A 70 14.55 -0.45 -17.80
N CYS A 71 15.88 -0.27 -17.81
CA CYS A 71 16.51 0.94 -18.35
C CYS A 71 16.24 1.12 -19.84
N VAL A 72 16.40 0.04 -20.63
CA VAL A 72 16.11 0.05 -22.08
C VAL A 72 14.61 0.24 -22.33
N TYR A 73 13.75 -0.42 -21.55
CA TYR A 73 12.31 -0.22 -21.63
C TYR A 73 11.91 1.23 -21.38
N TRP A 74 12.44 1.85 -20.32
CA TRP A 74 12.18 3.25 -19.99
C TRP A 74 12.67 4.20 -21.08
N LEU A 75 13.89 3.95 -21.61
CA LEU A 75 14.48 4.74 -22.68
C LEU A 75 13.67 4.63 -23.98
N LEU A 76 13.19 3.43 -24.35
CA LEU A 76 12.32 3.22 -25.51
C LEU A 76 10.97 3.95 -25.34
N VAL A 77 10.37 3.87 -24.15
CA VAL A 77 9.12 4.58 -23.86
C VAL A 77 9.31 6.09 -23.94
N GLN A 78 10.42 6.63 -23.41
CA GLN A 78 10.76 8.05 -23.48
C GLN A 78 11.03 8.53 -24.90
N LEU A 79 11.82 7.79 -25.68
CA LEU A 79 12.13 8.13 -27.07
C LEU A 79 10.87 8.14 -27.95
N GLY A 80 9.92 7.25 -27.68
CA GLY A 80 8.66 7.20 -28.41
C GLY A 80 7.54 8.05 -27.81
N ARG A 81 7.77 8.79 -26.71
CA ARG A 81 6.72 9.47 -25.96
C ARG A 81 6.01 10.49 -26.83
N GLN A 82 4.68 10.39 -26.92
CA GLN A 82 3.89 11.40 -27.60
C GLN A 82 3.82 12.65 -26.71
N MET A 83 4.46 13.75 -27.13
CA MET A 83 4.24 15.05 -26.49
C MET A 83 2.78 15.48 -26.72
N PRO A 84 2.07 16.03 -25.71
CA PRO A 84 0.84 16.76 -25.95
C PRO A 84 1.12 17.90 -26.94
N PRO A 85 0.22 18.23 -27.88
CA PRO A 85 0.45 19.31 -28.83
C PRO A 85 0.67 20.63 -28.07
N GLU A 86 1.87 21.17 -28.19
CA GLU A 86 2.23 22.51 -27.72
C GLU A 86 1.73 23.54 -28.75
N MET A 87 1.09 24.61 -28.26
CA MET A 87 0.47 25.64 -29.08
C MET A 87 1.53 26.38 -29.90
N ILE A 88 1.44 26.30 -31.23
CA ILE A 88 2.15 27.22 -32.12
C ILE A 88 1.38 28.53 -32.14
N ASP A 89 2.02 29.58 -31.63
CA ASP A 89 1.59 30.98 -31.74
C ASP A 89 1.30 31.33 -33.20
N SER A 90 0.08 31.80 -33.45
CA SER A 90 -0.35 32.30 -34.74
C SER A 90 0.04 33.76 -34.91
N SER A 91 1.07 34.03 -35.72
CA SER A 91 1.23 35.34 -36.35
C SER A 91 1.71 35.21 -37.80
N THR A 92 0.82 35.62 -38.72
CA THR A 92 1.07 36.07 -40.11
C THR A 92 1.64 35.01 -41.09
N THR A 93 0.97 34.61 -42.18
CA THR A 93 0.63 35.45 -43.35
C THR A 93 -0.27 34.66 -44.33
N SER A 94 -1.16 35.38 -44.99
CA SER A 94 -2.08 35.05 -46.10
C SER A 94 -1.54 34.18 -47.25
N LEU A 95 -2.36 33.26 -47.78
CA LEU A 95 -3.04 33.34 -49.10
C LEU A 95 -3.79 32.03 -49.44
N SER A 96 -5.06 32.18 -49.85
CA SER A 96 -5.81 31.39 -50.84
C SER A 96 -5.77 29.85 -50.82
N SER A 97 -6.91 29.20 -50.53
CA SER A 97 -7.73 28.44 -51.51
C SER A 97 -8.64 27.37 -50.85
N MET A 98 -9.95 27.55 -51.07
CA MET A 98 -11.02 26.56 -51.33
C MET A 98 -11.31 25.35 -50.39
N THR A 99 -12.44 25.49 -49.66
CA THR A 99 -13.48 24.47 -49.28
C THR A 99 -13.13 23.28 -48.37
N PRO A 100 -14.10 22.66 -47.64
CA PRO A 100 -15.52 22.98 -47.44
C PRO A 100 -15.92 23.14 -45.95
N GLU A 101 -17.16 23.60 -45.75
CA GLU A 101 -17.88 23.65 -44.46
C GLU A 101 -17.61 22.41 -43.60
N THR A 102 -16.94 22.60 -42.47
CA THR A 102 -17.00 21.65 -41.36
C THR A 102 -17.60 22.40 -40.19
N THR A 103 -18.80 21.97 -39.80
CA THR A 103 -19.49 22.34 -38.58
C THR A 103 -18.53 22.52 -37.40
N PRO A 104 -18.66 23.60 -36.60
CA PRO A 104 -17.76 23.81 -35.48
C PRO A 104 -17.95 22.67 -34.48
N LYS A 105 -16.89 21.89 -34.29
CA LYS A 105 -16.79 20.89 -33.23
C LYS A 105 -17.11 21.60 -31.91
N PRO A 106 -18.12 21.15 -31.14
CA PRO A 106 -18.50 21.84 -29.92
C PRO A 106 -17.29 21.91 -28.98
N PRO A 107 -17.06 23.06 -28.31
CA PRO A 107 -15.98 23.17 -27.33
C PRO A 107 -16.12 22.06 -26.29
N PRO A 108 -14.99 21.55 -25.74
CA PRO A 108 -15.04 20.50 -24.73
C PRO A 108 -15.99 20.92 -23.59
N PRO A 109 -16.80 19.99 -23.05
CA PRO A 109 -17.79 20.33 -22.03
C PRO A 109 -17.09 21.01 -20.85
N ARG A 110 -17.38 22.29 -20.65
CA ARG A 110 -16.84 23.04 -19.51
C ARG A 110 -17.58 22.63 -18.25
N VAL A 111 -16.82 22.31 -17.20
CA VAL A 111 -17.36 21.91 -15.89
C VAL A 111 -18.16 23.05 -15.22
N ILE A 112 -17.79 24.31 -15.53
CA ILE A 112 -18.39 25.53 -14.98
C ILE A 112 -18.77 26.45 -16.14
N THR A 113 -19.93 27.10 -16.04
CA THR A 113 -20.40 28.08 -17.03
C THR A 113 -19.67 29.43 -16.89
N PRO A 114 -19.60 30.26 -17.95
CA PRO A 114 -18.92 31.56 -17.87
C PRO A 114 -19.48 32.52 -16.81
N SER A 115 -20.79 32.45 -16.52
CA SER A 115 -21.43 33.26 -15.48
C SER A 115 -21.06 32.78 -14.07
N GLU A 116 -20.95 31.47 -13.86
CA GLU A 116 -20.47 30.85 -12.62
C GLU A 116 -18.98 31.15 -12.37
N GLU A 117 -18.16 31.27 -13.42
CA GLU A 117 -16.75 31.67 -13.30
C GLU A 117 -16.58 33.07 -12.70
N ASN A 118 -17.38 34.03 -13.16
CA ASN A 118 -17.33 35.40 -12.62
C ASN A 118 -17.70 35.41 -11.13
N LYS A 119 -18.75 34.66 -10.75
CA LYS A 119 -19.11 34.50 -9.33
C LYS A 119 -17.98 33.88 -8.51
N LEU A 120 -17.28 32.89 -9.07
CA LEU A 120 -16.16 32.23 -8.41
C LEU A 120 -14.98 33.19 -8.18
N ARG A 121 -14.70 34.11 -9.12
CA ARG A 121 -13.64 35.11 -8.99
C ARG A 121 -13.92 36.14 -7.89
N GLU A 122 -15.19 36.50 -7.68
CA GLU A 122 -15.61 37.45 -6.65
C GLU A 122 -15.90 36.79 -5.29
N CYS A 123 -15.87 35.46 -5.23
CA CYS A 123 -16.32 34.70 -4.05
C CYS A 123 -15.38 34.81 -2.84
N PHE A 124 -14.09 35.03 -3.08
CA PHE A 124 -13.05 34.91 -2.06
C PHE A 124 -12.48 36.27 -1.64
N PRO A 125 -12.43 36.56 -0.32
CA PRO A 125 -11.85 37.80 0.18
C PRO A 125 -10.32 37.81 -0.02
N TRP A 126 -9.78 39.00 -0.30
CA TRP A 126 -8.34 39.22 -0.55
C TRP A 126 -7.45 38.82 0.64
N SER A 127 -7.99 38.85 1.86
CA SER A 127 -7.30 38.47 3.09
C SER A 127 -7.12 36.96 3.29
N VAL A 128 -7.82 36.12 2.53
CA VAL A 128 -7.81 34.66 2.73
C VAL A 128 -7.14 33.94 1.56
N PHE A 129 -7.70 34.06 0.35
CA PHE A 129 -7.18 33.42 -0.85
C PHE A 129 -7.50 34.25 -2.11
N PRO A 130 -6.69 35.27 -2.45
CA PRO A 130 -6.86 36.01 -3.70
C PRO A 130 -6.63 35.08 -4.89
N LEU A 131 -7.70 34.84 -5.65
CA LEU A 131 -7.68 34.01 -6.85
C LEU A 131 -6.95 34.75 -7.98
N GLN A 132 -5.93 34.12 -8.57
CA GLN A 132 -5.09 34.73 -9.61
C GLN A 132 -5.37 34.15 -10.99
N LYS A 133 -5.44 32.81 -11.08
CA LYS A 133 -5.57 32.10 -12.34
C LYS A 133 -6.52 30.92 -12.20
N LEU A 134 -7.40 30.74 -13.19
CA LEU A 134 -8.19 29.52 -13.34
C LEU A 134 -7.67 28.74 -14.55
N GLU A 135 -7.55 27.43 -14.38
CA GLU A 135 -7.22 26.51 -15.46
C GLU A 135 -8.30 25.44 -15.58
N HIS A 136 -8.91 25.36 -16.75
CA HIS A 136 -9.93 24.35 -17.03
C HIS A 136 -9.26 23.03 -17.42
N ARG A 137 -9.58 21.99 -16.68
CA ARG A 137 -9.28 20.60 -17.04
C ARG A 137 -10.60 19.88 -17.38
N PRO A 138 -10.58 18.78 -18.15
CA PRO A 138 -11.79 18.07 -18.57
C PRO A 138 -12.68 17.59 -17.40
N GLN A 139 -12.09 17.38 -16.22
CA GLN A 139 -12.77 16.82 -15.05
C GLN A 139 -12.63 17.69 -13.79
N ALA A 140 -12.01 18.87 -13.90
CA ALA A 140 -11.80 19.75 -12.75
C ALA A 140 -11.53 21.18 -13.18
N VAL A 141 -11.78 22.14 -12.28
CA VAL A 141 -11.32 23.53 -12.44
C VAL A 141 -10.27 23.82 -11.39
N ILE A 142 -9.04 24.06 -11.84
CA ILE A 142 -7.90 24.36 -10.97
C ILE A 142 -7.89 25.86 -10.71
N CYS A 143 -7.98 26.23 -9.44
CA CYS A 143 -8.01 27.59 -8.94
C CYS A 143 -6.70 27.91 -8.22
N ARG A 144 -5.83 28.68 -8.88
CA ARG A 144 -4.54 29.10 -8.31
C ARG A 144 -4.65 30.47 -7.65
N GLY A 145 -4.07 30.59 -6.47
CA GLY A 145 -4.03 31.83 -5.69
C GLY A 145 -2.89 31.80 -4.69
N GLN A 146 -2.89 32.75 -3.75
CA GLN A 146 -1.91 32.81 -2.67
C GLN A 146 -2.60 32.61 -1.33
N ILE A 147 -2.00 31.80 -0.47
CA ILE A 147 -2.43 31.68 0.93
C ILE A 147 -1.98 32.94 1.69
N ARG A 148 -2.90 33.58 2.41
CA ARG A 148 -2.62 34.79 3.22
C ARG A 148 -2.83 34.57 4.73
N SER A 149 -3.32 33.41 5.13
CA SER A 149 -3.59 33.03 6.53
C SER A 149 -3.31 31.54 6.76
N ASN A 150 -3.67 30.98 7.92
CA ASN A 150 -3.46 29.56 8.22
C ASN A 150 -4.15 28.67 7.16
N PRO A 151 -3.46 27.68 6.55
CA PRO A 151 -4.02 26.80 5.54
C PRO A 151 -5.35 26.14 5.90
N GLU A 152 -5.55 25.78 7.18
CA GLU A 152 -6.78 25.16 7.66
C GLU A 152 -7.96 26.14 7.59
N THR A 153 -7.76 27.38 8.05
CA THR A 153 -8.77 28.44 8.00
C THR A 153 -9.09 28.83 6.55
N VAL A 154 -8.06 28.85 5.69
CA VAL A 154 -8.24 29.09 4.25
C VAL A 154 -9.11 28.01 3.63
N TYR A 155 -8.80 26.73 3.89
CA TYR A 155 -9.56 25.62 3.34
C TYR A 155 -11.03 25.65 3.79
N GLN A 156 -11.28 25.85 5.08
CA GLN A 156 -12.64 25.95 5.62
C GLN A 156 -13.43 27.08 4.96
N THR A 157 -12.80 28.26 4.83
CA THR A 157 -13.44 29.40 4.16
C THR A 157 -13.75 29.11 2.69
N ILE A 158 -12.82 28.46 1.96
CA ILE A 158 -13.04 28.11 0.56
C ILE A 158 -14.20 27.12 0.44
N ARG A 159 -14.19 26.05 1.25
CA ARG A 159 -15.22 25.03 1.26
C ARG A 159 -16.60 25.65 1.52
N ASP A 160 -16.74 26.40 2.60
CA ASP A 160 -18.04 26.96 3.02
C ASP A 160 -18.59 27.96 1.99
N LYS A 161 -17.71 28.73 1.35
CA LYS A 161 -18.08 29.66 0.26
C LYS A 161 -18.50 28.94 -1.02
N ILE A 162 -17.81 27.87 -1.39
CA ILE A 162 -18.16 27.04 -2.54
C ILE A 162 -19.48 26.33 -2.29
N GLU A 163 -19.68 25.75 -1.11
CA GLU A 163 -20.93 25.11 -0.71
C GLU A 163 -22.10 26.10 -0.74
N ALA A 164 -21.91 27.33 -0.26
CA ALA A 164 -22.93 28.37 -0.31
C ALA A 164 -23.30 28.80 -1.75
N GLN A 165 -22.37 28.77 -2.69
CA GLN A 165 -22.60 29.23 -4.08
C GLN A 165 -23.04 28.11 -5.03
N PHE A 166 -22.48 26.92 -4.87
CA PHE A 166 -22.63 25.80 -5.81
C PHE A 166 -23.30 24.58 -5.18
N GLY A 167 -23.63 24.63 -3.89
CA GLY A 167 -24.11 23.47 -3.12
C GLY A 167 -23.11 22.33 -3.12
N ASP A 168 -23.62 21.10 -3.06
CA ASP A 168 -22.79 19.89 -3.05
C ASP A 168 -22.19 19.52 -4.42
N ARG A 169 -22.43 20.31 -5.48
CA ARG A 169 -22.03 19.96 -6.87
C ARG A 169 -20.54 19.70 -7.03
N PHE A 170 -19.72 20.34 -6.19
CA PHE A 170 -18.27 20.26 -6.26
C PHE A 170 -17.68 19.84 -4.93
N ILE A 171 -16.63 19.02 -5.01
CA ILE A 171 -15.71 18.76 -3.91
C ILE A 171 -14.52 19.68 -4.08
N VAL A 172 -14.13 20.34 -2.99
CA VAL A 172 -12.93 21.17 -2.93
C VAL A 172 -11.75 20.31 -2.50
N VAL A 173 -10.78 20.17 -3.40
CA VAL A 173 -9.50 19.50 -3.14
C VAL A 173 -8.40 20.55 -3.07
N PHE A 174 -7.70 20.64 -1.95
CA PHE A 174 -6.70 21.66 -1.68
C PHE A 174 -5.32 21.03 -1.55
N GLN A 175 -4.42 21.40 -2.47
CA GLN A 175 -3.15 20.73 -2.73
C GLN A 175 -2.05 21.73 -3.10
N THR A 176 -0.81 21.26 -3.21
CA THR A 176 0.31 22.02 -3.73
C THR A 176 0.70 21.57 -5.15
N ASP A 177 1.00 22.52 -6.02
CA ASP A 177 1.55 22.29 -7.37
C ASP A 177 3.06 22.05 -7.30
N LEU A 178 3.70 21.56 -8.37
CA LEU A 178 5.10 21.09 -8.44
C LEU A 178 6.16 22.05 -7.85
N ASN A 179 5.83 23.35 -7.77
CA ASN A 179 6.67 24.40 -7.19
C ASN A 179 6.25 24.78 -5.75
N ASP A 180 5.57 23.87 -5.04
CA ASP A 180 5.00 24.04 -3.69
C ASP A 180 4.05 25.24 -3.53
N LYS A 181 3.42 25.64 -4.66
CA LYS A 181 2.41 26.69 -4.66
C LYS A 181 1.03 26.07 -4.40
N PRO A 182 0.29 26.53 -3.39
CA PRO A 182 -1.02 25.99 -3.07
C PRO A 182 -2.05 26.36 -4.13
N PHE A 183 -2.94 25.43 -4.43
CA PHE A 183 -4.09 25.61 -5.29
C PHE A 183 -5.26 24.80 -4.74
N PHE A 184 -6.49 25.20 -5.04
CA PHE A 184 -7.64 24.34 -4.85
C PHE A 184 -8.23 23.93 -6.20
N ALA A 185 -8.72 22.71 -6.30
CA ALA A 185 -9.42 22.20 -7.46
C ALA A 185 -10.87 21.96 -7.09
N LEU A 186 -11.77 22.39 -7.98
CA LEU A 186 -13.18 22.05 -7.94
C LEU A 186 -13.39 20.83 -8.82
N VAL A 187 -13.72 19.70 -8.19
CA VAL A 187 -14.00 18.44 -8.86
C VAL A 187 -15.49 18.14 -8.75
N PRO A 188 -16.19 17.79 -9.84
CA PRO A 188 -17.60 17.39 -9.78
C PRO A 188 -17.78 16.30 -8.74
N ASN A 189 -18.77 16.43 -7.86
CA ASN A 189 -18.96 15.50 -6.75
C ASN A 189 -19.54 14.16 -7.24
N PRO A 190 -18.74 13.07 -7.31
CA PRO A 190 -19.24 11.77 -7.78
C PRO A 190 -20.19 11.14 -6.76
N TYR A 191 -20.16 11.59 -5.50
CA TYR A 191 -20.99 11.03 -4.44
C TYR A 191 -22.44 11.50 -4.52
N ILE A 192 -22.78 12.55 -5.27
CA ILE A 192 -24.18 12.94 -5.51
C ILE A 192 -24.87 11.91 -6.39
N GLU A 193 -24.27 11.53 -7.51
CA GLU A 193 -24.83 10.50 -8.40
C GLU A 193 -24.89 9.15 -7.70
N THR A 194 -23.86 8.86 -6.90
CA THR A 194 -23.82 7.62 -6.10
C THR A 194 -24.88 7.65 -5.00
N ALA A 195 -25.11 8.76 -4.29
CA ALA A 195 -26.16 8.88 -3.26
C ALA A 195 -27.58 8.87 -3.85
N LYS A 196 -27.78 9.43 -5.04
CA LYS A 196 -29.05 9.31 -5.80
C LYS A 196 -29.28 7.90 -6.37
N LYS A 197 -28.23 7.10 -6.60
CA LYS A 197 -28.35 5.68 -6.96
C LYS A 197 -28.49 4.74 -5.75
N VAL A 198 -27.85 5.10 -4.62
CA VAL A 198 -27.83 4.33 -3.36
C VAL A 198 -29.09 4.54 -2.51
N THR A 199 -29.97 5.46 -2.91
CA THR A 199 -31.34 5.52 -2.39
C THR A 199 -32.15 4.25 -2.71
N ASP A 200 -31.64 3.39 -3.61
CA ASP A 200 -32.05 1.99 -3.74
C ASP A 200 -31.07 1.05 -2.98
N ASN A 201 -31.45 0.69 -1.75
CA ASN A 201 -31.22 -0.61 -1.08
C ASN A 201 -29.82 -1.18 -0.80
N ASP A 202 -28.69 -0.50 -1.03
CA ASP A 202 -27.37 -1.10 -0.75
C ASP A 202 -26.71 -0.55 0.54
N PRO A 203 -26.86 -1.22 1.71
CA PRO A 203 -26.28 -0.74 2.96
C PRO A 203 -24.75 -0.83 2.91
N ILE A 204 -24.07 0.27 3.23
CA ILE A 204 -22.60 0.36 3.31
C ILE A 204 -22.05 -0.71 4.28
N THR A 205 -22.78 -0.95 5.37
CA THR A 205 -22.50 -2.01 6.33
C THR A 205 -23.29 -3.26 5.96
N ARG A 206 -22.59 -4.31 5.51
CA ARG A 206 -23.18 -5.63 5.24
C ARG A 206 -22.80 -6.60 6.38
N PRO A 207 -23.49 -6.56 7.54
CA PRO A 207 -23.07 -7.32 8.72
C PRO A 207 -23.11 -8.83 8.51
N LEU A 208 -24.09 -9.34 7.73
CA LEU A 208 -24.17 -10.76 7.40
C LEU A 208 -22.95 -11.21 6.58
N LEU A 209 -22.51 -10.40 5.62
CA LEU A 209 -21.31 -10.68 4.83
C LEU A 209 -20.05 -10.65 5.71
N ALA A 210 -19.91 -9.66 6.58
CA ALA A 210 -18.79 -9.57 7.52
C ALA A 210 -18.74 -10.78 8.44
N LEU A 211 -19.88 -11.18 9.01
CA LEU A 211 -19.98 -12.35 9.87
C LEU A 211 -19.67 -13.65 9.11
N ALA A 212 -20.21 -13.80 7.89
CA ALA A 212 -19.93 -14.98 7.06
C ALA A 212 -18.44 -15.09 6.73
N LEU A 213 -17.80 -14.00 6.31
CA LEU A 213 -16.36 -13.96 6.05
C LEU A 213 -15.56 -14.26 7.31
N LEU A 214 -15.92 -13.70 8.46
CA LEU A 214 -15.29 -13.99 9.74
C LEU A 214 -15.36 -15.48 10.08
N VAL A 215 -16.54 -16.11 9.96
CA VAL A 215 -16.70 -17.54 10.25
C VAL A 215 -15.91 -18.41 9.27
N ILE A 216 -15.93 -18.09 7.97
CA ILE A 216 -15.17 -18.83 6.97
C ILE A 216 -13.67 -18.68 7.24
N THR A 217 -13.19 -17.47 7.56
CA THR A 217 -11.78 -17.23 7.88
C THR A 217 -11.36 -17.95 9.15
N LEU A 218 -12.21 -17.96 10.18
CA LEU A 218 -11.95 -18.73 11.40
C LEU A 218 -11.77 -20.20 11.08
N PHE A 219 -12.63 -20.76 10.22
CA PHE A 219 -12.50 -22.14 9.78
C PHE A 219 -11.20 -22.38 9.00
N THR A 220 -10.89 -21.58 7.97
CA THR A 220 -9.67 -21.75 7.17
C THR A 220 -8.39 -21.55 7.99
N THR A 221 -8.41 -20.62 8.94
CA THR A 221 -7.27 -20.37 9.84
C THR A 221 -7.12 -21.48 10.89
N THR A 222 -8.23 -22.07 11.34
CA THR A 222 -8.17 -23.27 12.21
C THR A 222 -7.54 -24.43 11.48
N LEU A 223 -7.88 -24.66 10.20
CA LEU A 223 -7.25 -25.69 9.39
C LEU A 223 -5.74 -25.46 9.22
N ALA A 224 -5.32 -24.22 8.98
CA ALA A 224 -3.90 -23.87 8.93
C ALA A 224 -3.20 -24.15 10.28
N GLY A 225 -3.84 -23.81 11.40
CA GLY A 225 -3.31 -24.11 12.74
C GLY A 225 -3.18 -25.60 13.02
N VAL A 226 -4.09 -26.43 12.53
CA VAL A 226 -4.00 -27.90 12.62
C VAL A 226 -2.79 -28.42 11.83
N THR A 227 -2.55 -27.87 10.63
CA THR A 227 -1.37 -28.24 9.84
C THR A 227 -0.05 -27.80 10.49
N MET A 228 -0.05 -26.67 11.22
CA MET A 228 1.11 -26.20 11.99
C MET A 228 1.34 -27.01 13.27
N ALA A 229 0.34 -27.78 13.73
CA ALA A 229 0.48 -28.70 14.85
C ALA A 229 0.85 -30.13 14.39
N ASP A 230 1.40 -30.27 13.18
CA ASP A 230 1.79 -31.55 12.56
C ASP A 230 0.68 -32.60 12.44
N VAL A 231 -0.59 -32.18 12.37
CA VAL A 231 -1.72 -33.09 12.18
C VAL A 231 -2.06 -33.21 10.69
N PRO A 232 -1.89 -34.40 10.07
CA PRO A 232 -2.17 -34.59 8.65
C PRO A 232 -3.66 -34.39 8.29
N PRO A 233 -3.96 -34.01 7.02
CA PRO A 233 -5.33 -33.79 6.58
C PRO A 233 -6.27 -34.99 6.72
N GLU A 234 -5.74 -36.19 6.55
CA GLU A 234 -6.46 -37.46 6.61
C GLU A 234 -6.94 -37.79 8.04
N THR A 235 -6.21 -37.29 9.04
CA THR A 235 -6.41 -37.63 10.46
C THR A 235 -7.52 -36.78 11.08
N TRP A 236 -7.58 -35.49 10.80
CA TRP A 236 -8.67 -34.65 11.31
C TRP A 236 -9.99 -34.86 10.55
N GLN A 237 -9.94 -35.35 9.30
CA GLN A 237 -11.16 -35.76 8.58
C GLN A 237 -11.83 -36.98 9.22
N SER A 238 -11.05 -37.86 9.85
CA SER A 238 -11.56 -39.03 10.56
C SER A 238 -11.93 -38.74 12.02
N ASP A 239 -11.22 -37.83 12.70
CA ASP A 239 -11.60 -37.30 14.01
C ASP A 239 -11.68 -35.76 14.01
N PRO A 240 -12.89 -35.20 13.81
CA PRO A 240 -13.10 -33.74 13.83
C PRO A 240 -12.73 -33.05 15.15
N ASN A 241 -12.55 -33.78 16.26
CA ASN A 241 -12.11 -33.16 17.51
C ASN A 241 -10.69 -32.61 17.43
N LEU A 242 -9.87 -33.12 16.52
CA LEU A 242 -8.50 -32.62 16.29
C LEU A 242 -8.46 -31.17 15.78
N LEU A 243 -9.57 -30.68 15.20
CA LEU A 243 -9.69 -29.26 14.83
C LEU A 243 -9.49 -28.30 16.02
N ARG A 244 -9.73 -28.76 17.26
CA ARG A 244 -9.51 -27.95 18.45
C ARG A 244 -8.05 -27.57 18.67
N GLN A 245 -7.11 -28.33 18.10
CA GLN A 245 -5.68 -28.05 18.23
C GLN A 245 -5.27 -26.80 17.43
N GLY A 246 -5.96 -26.49 16.33
CA GLY A 246 -5.71 -25.27 15.54
C GLY A 246 -6.44 -24.01 16.03
N LEU A 247 -7.41 -24.15 16.94
CA LEU A 247 -8.20 -23.02 17.46
C LEU A 247 -7.35 -21.96 18.17
N PRO A 248 -6.36 -22.30 19.04
CA PRO A 248 -5.54 -21.30 19.70
C PRO A 248 -4.82 -20.38 18.72
N TYR A 249 -4.23 -20.93 17.66
CA TYR A 249 -3.61 -20.16 16.59
C TYR A 249 -4.63 -19.25 15.89
N ALA A 250 -5.77 -19.82 15.47
CA ALA A 250 -6.77 -19.08 14.70
C ALA A 250 -7.37 -17.92 15.50
N LEU A 251 -7.74 -18.16 16.76
CA LEU A 251 -8.29 -17.13 17.63
C LEU A 251 -7.28 -16.01 17.91
N ALA A 252 -6.01 -16.38 18.17
CA ALA A 252 -4.95 -15.40 18.40
C ALA A 252 -4.70 -14.53 17.16
N LEU A 253 -4.52 -15.14 15.98
CA LEU A 253 -4.24 -14.41 14.75
C LEU A 253 -5.45 -13.54 14.33
N MET A 254 -6.66 -14.07 14.41
CA MET A 254 -7.86 -13.31 14.08
C MET A 254 -8.11 -12.16 15.06
N ALA A 255 -7.78 -12.32 16.35
CA ALA A 255 -7.86 -11.23 17.31
C ALA A 255 -6.91 -10.08 16.94
N ILE A 256 -5.65 -10.39 16.59
CA ILE A 256 -4.67 -9.38 16.18
C ILE A 256 -5.15 -8.61 14.94
N LEU A 257 -5.49 -9.34 13.86
CA LEU A 257 -5.95 -8.75 12.60
C LEU A 257 -7.28 -8.01 12.75
N GLY A 258 -8.21 -8.60 13.51
CA GLY A 258 -9.51 -8.02 13.77
C GLY A 258 -9.43 -6.72 14.56
N ILE A 259 -8.58 -6.65 15.58
CA ILE A 259 -8.37 -5.44 16.37
C ILE A 259 -7.63 -4.37 15.55
N HIS A 260 -6.66 -4.75 14.73
CA HIS A 260 -5.98 -3.84 13.78
C HIS A 260 -6.99 -3.13 12.88
N GLU A 261 -7.79 -3.88 12.13
CA GLU A 261 -8.79 -3.29 11.22
C GLU A 261 -9.95 -2.61 11.95
N SER A 262 -10.31 -3.09 13.14
CA SER A 262 -11.30 -2.41 13.97
C SER A 262 -10.79 -1.04 14.42
N ALA A 263 -9.52 -0.90 14.78
CA ALA A 263 -8.94 0.39 15.14
C ALA A 263 -8.98 1.37 13.97
N HIS A 264 -8.66 0.92 12.74
CA HIS A 264 -8.88 1.69 11.52
C HIS A 264 -10.34 2.13 11.36
N TYR A 265 -11.29 1.20 11.53
CA TYR A 265 -12.71 1.49 11.45
C TYR A 265 -13.19 2.52 12.49
N LEU A 266 -12.78 2.37 13.76
CA LEU A 266 -13.13 3.28 14.84
C LEU A 266 -12.53 4.68 14.62
N ALA A 267 -11.26 4.77 14.22
CA ALA A 267 -10.60 6.03 13.91
C ALA A 267 -11.29 6.74 12.75
N ALA A 268 -11.59 6.01 11.67
CA ALA A 268 -12.30 6.56 10.51
C ALA A 268 -13.70 7.09 10.89
N ARG A 269 -14.41 6.38 11.77
CA ARG A 269 -15.72 6.80 12.28
C ARG A 269 -15.65 8.07 13.12
N CYS A 270 -14.58 8.26 13.93
CA CYS A 270 -14.37 9.50 14.68
C CYS A 270 -14.25 10.71 13.74
N TYR A 271 -13.66 10.51 12.56
CA TYR A 271 -13.54 11.52 11.50
C TYR A 271 -14.75 11.59 10.55
N ARG A 272 -15.83 10.86 10.84
CA ARG A 272 -17.05 10.78 10.00
C ARG A 272 -16.78 10.30 8.57
N ILE A 273 -15.72 9.51 8.39
CA ILE A 273 -15.39 8.89 7.12
C ILE A 273 -16.28 7.66 6.94
N ARG A 274 -16.92 7.52 5.78
CA ARG A 274 -17.77 6.38 5.47
C ARG A 274 -16.89 5.18 5.15
N THR A 275 -16.97 4.15 5.99
CA THR A 275 -16.21 2.91 5.84
C THR A 275 -17.13 1.69 5.90
N THR A 276 -16.66 0.60 5.31
CA THR A 276 -17.27 -0.72 5.48
C THR A 276 -16.86 -1.33 6.82
N LEU A 277 -17.56 -2.39 7.25
CA LEU A 277 -17.11 -3.19 8.38
C LEU A 277 -15.81 -3.94 8.02
N PRO A 278 -14.96 -4.29 9.00
CA PRO A 278 -13.79 -5.12 8.75
C PRO A 278 -14.18 -6.44 8.08
N TYR A 279 -13.65 -6.69 6.89
CA TYR A 279 -13.86 -7.92 6.14
C TYR A 279 -12.59 -8.77 6.19
N PHE A 280 -12.69 -9.96 6.78
CA PHE A 280 -11.62 -10.94 6.73
C PHE A 280 -11.52 -11.59 5.35
N MET A 281 -10.30 -11.89 4.92
CA MET A 281 -10.01 -12.55 3.65
C MET A 281 -9.65 -14.02 3.91
N PRO A 282 -10.60 -14.97 3.76
CA PRO A 282 -10.33 -16.38 3.96
C PRO A 282 -9.47 -16.94 2.82
N VAL A 283 -8.45 -17.72 3.17
CA VAL A 283 -7.65 -18.48 2.21
C VAL A 283 -7.37 -19.86 2.80
N PRO A 284 -7.65 -20.97 2.10
CA PRO A 284 -7.51 -22.32 2.67
C PRO A 284 -6.07 -22.86 2.69
N PHE A 285 -5.09 -22.03 2.32
CA PHE A 285 -3.67 -22.39 2.23
C PHE A 285 -2.80 -21.34 2.94
N PHE A 286 -1.49 -21.61 3.06
CA PHE A 286 -0.52 -20.72 3.69
C PHE A 286 -0.85 -20.49 5.18
N LEU A 287 -1.24 -19.27 5.57
CA LEU A 287 -1.57 -18.90 6.96
C LEU A 287 -3.06 -19.06 7.31
N GLY A 288 -3.90 -19.50 6.36
CA GLY A 288 -5.34 -19.62 6.57
C GLY A 288 -6.13 -18.31 6.39
N THR A 289 -5.43 -17.18 6.19
CA THR A 289 -5.98 -15.86 5.89
C THR A 289 -4.96 -14.99 5.15
N LEU A 290 -5.43 -14.03 4.34
CA LEU A 290 -4.59 -12.95 3.79
C LEU A 290 -4.62 -11.68 4.64
N GLY A 291 -5.33 -11.70 5.77
CA GLY A 291 -5.59 -10.52 6.57
C GLY A 291 -7.06 -10.13 6.59
N ALA A 292 -7.30 -8.91 7.04
CA ALA A 292 -8.60 -8.26 6.96
C ALA A 292 -8.41 -6.87 6.34
N PHE A 293 -9.48 -6.27 5.84
CA PHE A 293 -9.43 -4.91 5.32
C PHE A 293 -10.74 -4.16 5.59
N ILE A 294 -10.62 -2.84 5.70
CA ILE A 294 -11.75 -1.92 5.56
C ILE A 294 -11.69 -1.20 4.21
N GLN A 295 -12.85 -0.99 3.61
CA GLN A 295 -12.97 -0.16 2.42
C GLN A 295 -13.47 1.25 2.77
N MET A 296 -12.68 2.27 2.44
CA MET A 296 -13.07 3.68 2.49
C MET A 296 -14.03 4.01 1.34
N ARG A 297 -15.17 4.64 1.63
CA ARG A 297 -16.23 5.02 0.67
C ARG A 297 -16.41 6.54 0.54
N SER A 298 -15.55 7.32 1.21
CA SER A 298 -15.49 8.77 1.13
C SER A 298 -14.04 9.22 1.28
N PRO A 299 -13.67 10.38 0.70
CA PRO A 299 -12.30 10.87 0.77
C PRO A 299 -11.93 11.30 2.19
N LEU A 300 -10.64 11.26 2.49
CA LEU A 300 -10.10 11.74 3.76
C LEU A 300 -10.18 13.27 3.82
N PRO A 301 -10.67 13.86 4.93
CA PRO A 301 -10.92 15.31 4.99
C PRO A 301 -9.63 16.14 5.04
N ASN A 302 -8.61 15.69 5.76
CA ASN A 302 -7.34 16.40 5.94
C ASN A 302 -6.21 15.42 6.32
N ARG A 303 -4.96 15.92 6.32
CA ARG A 303 -3.77 15.14 6.70
C ARG A 303 -3.80 14.64 8.15
N LYS A 304 -4.48 15.33 9.07
CA LYS A 304 -4.64 14.86 10.47
C LYS A 304 -5.48 13.59 10.55
N ALA A 305 -6.59 13.53 9.81
CA ALA A 305 -7.41 12.33 9.71
C ALA A 305 -6.67 11.19 9.01
N LEU A 306 -5.93 11.49 7.95
CA LEU A 306 -5.05 10.50 7.27
C LEU A 306 -4.06 9.90 8.29
N PHE A 307 -3.34 10.73 9.04
CA PHE A 307 -2.39 10.27 10.06
C PHE A 307 -3.05 9.38 11.13
N ASP A 308 -4.10 9.89 11.77
CA ASP A 308 -4.72 9.21 12.92
C ASP A 308 -5.32 7.86 12.53
N VAL A 309 -5.94 7.77 11.36
CA VAL A 309 -6.45 6.49 10.84
C VAL A 309 -5.28 5.55 10.57
N SER A 310 -4.25 6.00 9.84
CA SER A 310 -3.09 5.17 9.47
C SER A 310 -2.34 4.60 10.65
N VAL A 311 -2.19 5.37 11.74
CA VAL A 311 -1.45 4.96 12.93
C VAL A 311 -2.30 4.07 13.87
N ALA A 312 -3.62 4.23 13.87
CA ALA A 312 -4.51 3.51 14.79
C ALA A 312 -4.44 1.97 14.64
N GLY A 313 -4.50 1.47 13.41
CA GLY A 313 -4.42 0.04 13.11
C GLY A 313 -3.14 -0.61 13.66
N PRO A 314 -1.95 -0.19 13.17
CA PRO A 314 -0.67 -0.77 13.58
C PRO A 314 -0.44 -0.75 15.10
N TRP A 315 -0.77 0.34 15.79
CA TRP A 315 -0.60 0.39 17.25
C TRP A 315 -1.56 -0.55 17.99
N ALA A 316 -2.82 -0.60 17.59
CA ALA A 316 -3.78 -1.50 18.23
C ALA A 316 -3.42 -2.98 17.99
N GLY A 317 -3.06 -3.33 16.75
CA GLY A 317 -2.57 -4.66 16.40
C GLY A 317 -1.31 -5.02 17.18
N PHE A 318 -0.34 -4.10 17.25
CA PHE A 318 0.91 -4.28 18.00
C PHE A 318 0.69 -4.51 19.49
N ILE A 319 -0.12 -3.68 20.14
CA ILE A 319 -0.40 -3.77 21.58
C ILE A 319 -1.02 -5.12 21.94
N VAL A 320 -1.91 -5.65 21.08
CA VAL A 320 -2.53 -6.98 21.27
C VAL A 320 -1.54 -8.10 20.97
N THR A 321 -0.66 -7.89 19.98
CA THR A 321 0.36 -8.86 19.60
C THR A 321 1.33 -9.16 20.75
N LEU A 322 1.75 -8.15 21.52
CA LEU A 322 2.71 -8.30 22.61
C LEU A 322 2.32 -9.38 23.65
N PRO A 323 1.16 -9.32 24.33
CA PRO A 323 0.78 -10.33 25.32
C PRO A 323 0.54 -11.70 24.69
N ILE A 324 0.00 -11.77 23.47
CA ILE A 324 -0.20 -13.04 22.75
C ILE A 324 1.14 -13.70 22.46
N LEU A 325 2.10 -12.95 21.93
CA LEU A 325 3.43 -13.44 21.62
C LEU A 325 4.16 -13.87 22.88
N MET A 326 4.15 -13.06 23.95
CA MET A 326 4.82 -13.43 25.21
C MET A 326 4.22 -14.70 25.82
N TRP A 327 2.89 -14.85 25.81
CA TRP A 327 2.24 -16.05 26.30
C TRP A 327 2.59 -17.27 25.43
N GLY A 328 2.61 -17.09 24.10
CA GLY A 328 3.04 -18.13 23.18
C GLY A 328 4.48 -18.56 23.41
N LEU A 329 5.41 -17.62 23.52
CA LEU A 329 6.83 -17.89 23.78
C LEU A 329 7.05 -18.63 25.08
N ALA A 330 6.30 -18.31 26.13
CA ALA A 330 6.36 -19.03 27.40
C ALA A 330 5.92 -20.51 27.31
N HIS A 331 5.24 -20.91 26.24
CA HIS A 331 4.85 -22.29 25.94
C HIS A 331 5.65 -22.91 24.78
N SER A 332 6.58 -22.15 24.20
CA SER A 332 7.49 -22.63 23.18
C SER A 332 8.68 -23.38 23.79
N THR A 333 9.37 -24.17 22.99
CA THR A 333 10.55 -24.95 23.40
C THR A 333 11.81 -24.40 22.76
N VAL A 334 12.90 -24.39 23.52
CA VAL A 334 14.23 -24.00 23.01
C VAL A 334 14.91 -25.24 22.44
N ILE A 335 15.41 -25.13 21.21
CA ILE A 335 16.11 -26.19 20.50
C ILE A 335 17.48 -25.70 20.04
N SER A 336 18.46 -26.61 20.03
CA SER A 336 19.78 -26.31 19.47
C SER A 336 19.74 -26.50 17.96
N ALA A 337 19.87 -25.41 17.19
CA ALA A 337 19.80 -25.46 15.72
C ALA A 337 21.11 -24.97 15.06
N PRO A 338 21.52 -25.53 13.92
CA PRO A 338 22.62 -24.99 13.12
C PRO A 338 22.28 -23.59 12.58
N PRO A 339 23.28 -22.70 12.38
CA PRO A 339 23.05 -21.31 11.96
C PRO A 339 22.41 -21.11 10.57
N ASP A 340 22.38 -22.16 9.74
CA ASP A 340 22.19 -22.05 8.28
C ASP A 340 20.79 -22.44 7.77
N SER A 341 19.88 -22.91 8.63
CA SER A 341 18.53 -23.32 8.24
C SER A 341 17.46 -22.55 9.02
N VAL A 342 17.18 -21.31 8.62
CA VAL A 342 16.10 -20.52 9.21
C VAL A 342 15.45 -19.64 8.14
N GLY A 343 14.21 -19.97 7.75
CA GLY A 343 13.34 -19.08 6.99
C GLY A 343 12.47 -18.24 7.92
N ILE A 344 12.06 -17.04 7.51
CA ILE A 344 11.10 -16.20 8.26
C ILE A 344 9.76 -16.91 8.53
N LEU A 345 9.43 -17.94 7.74
CA LEU A 345 8.19 -18.71 7.81
C LEU A 345 8.42 -20.16 8.24
N ASP A 346 9.62 -20.49 8.71
CA ASP A 346 9.96 -21.80 9.28
C ASP A 346 9.77 -21.72 10.80
N PHE A 347 8.57 -22.10 11.26
CA PHE A 347 8.13 -21.86 12.63
C PHE A 347 8.73 -22.85 13.64
N ASP A 348 9.28 -23.95 13.15
CA ASP A 348 9.81 -25.05 13.97
C ASP A 348 11.23 -24.73 14.47
N ALA A 349 11.91 -23.75 13.84
CA ALA A 349 13.27 -23.35 14.18
C ALA A 349 13.51 -21.86 13.96
N ILE A 350 12.81 -21.00 14.69
CA ILE A 350 12.96 -19.54 14.58
C ILE A 350 14.19 -19.06 15.37
N ASN A 351 15.14 -18.44 14.68
CA ASN A 351 16.23 -17.69 15.33
C ASN A 351 15.75 -16.27 15.67
N PRO A 352 15.60 -15.87 16.95
CA PRO A 352 15.03 -14.57 17.28
C PRO A 352 15.94 -13.37 16.92
N SER A 353 17.23 -13.61 16.62
CA SER A 353 18.25 -12.58 16.36
C SER A 353 17.96 -11.68 15.14
N PHE A 354 17.14 -12.13 14.19
CA PHE A 354 16.83 -11.31 13.00
C PHE A 354 15.99 -10.07 13.33
N SER A 355 15.36 -10.03 14.51
CA SER A 355 14.54 -8.92 14.99
C SER A 355 14.91 -8.54 16.42
N LEU A 356 15.24 -7.27 16.64
CA LEU A 356 15.55 -6.76 17.99
C LEU A 356 14.39 -6.97 18.94
N LEU A 357 13.16 -6.64 18.51
CA LEU A 357 11.99 -6.81 19.36
C LEU A 357 11.77 -8.27 19.74
N LEU A 358 11.85 -9.18 18.75
CA LEU A 358 11.66 -10.60 19.01
C LEU A 358 12.73 -11.13 19.97
N THR A 359 13.99 -10.76 19.77
CA THR A 359 15.10 -11.13 20.68
C THR A 359 14.81 -10.68 22.11
N VAL A 360 14.40 -9.42 22.31
CA VAL A 360 14.10 -8.87 23.64
C VAL A 360 12.93 -9.61 24.29
N LEU A 361 11.84 -9.85 23.55
CA LEU A 361 10.67 -10.55 24.08
C LEU A 361 10.96 -12.02 24.37
N SER A 362 11.70 -12.71 23.51
CA SER A 362 12.12 -14.09 23.72
C SER A 362 13.05 -14.22 24.92
N LYS A 363 14.03 -13.33 25.08
CA LYS A 363 14.92 -13.35 26.26
C LYS A 363 14.16 -13.01 27.54
N LEU A 364 13.21 -12.09 27.50
CA LEU A 364 12.38 -11.73 28.65
C LEU A 364 11.49 -12.89 29.11
N THR A 365 11.02 -13.73 28.20
CA THR A 365 10.10 -14.83 28.47
C THR A 365 10.80 -16.15 28.82
N LEU A 366 11.81 -16.53 28.03
CA LEU A 366 12.54 -17.80 28.17
C LEU A 366 13.79 -17.67 29.06
N GLY A 367 14.22 -16.46 29.38
CA GLY A 367 15.30 -16.20 30.34
C GLY A 367 16.65 -16.77 29.90
N THR A 368 17.29 -17.50 30.81
CA THR A 368 18.65 -18.04 30.62
C THR A 368 18.71 -19.27 29.74
N GLU A 369 17.57 -19.90 29.44
CA GLU A 369 17.52 -21.09 28.57
C GLU A 369 17.83 -20.75 27.11
N LEU A 370 17.59 -19.50 26.71
CA LEU A 370 17.83 -19.01 25.36
C LEU A 370 19.22 -18.37 25.23
N THR A 371 20.09 -18.93 24.39
CA THR A 371 21.40 -18.39 24.02
C THR A 371 21.45 -18.00 22.53
N ALA A 372 22.48 -17.24 22.07
CA ALA A 372 22.60 -16.82 20.66
C ALA A 372 22.66 -17.97 19.64
N THR A 373 23.01 -19.18 20.06
CA THR A 373 23.13 -20.34 19.17
C THR A 373 21.84 -21.17 19.11
N ASP A 374 20.84 -20.82 19.91
CA ASP A 374 19.61 -21.59 19.99
C ASP A 374 18.54 -21.01 19.05
N ALA A 375 17.65 -21.90 18.61
CA ALA A 375 16.40 -21.55 17.96
C ALA A 375 15.22 -21.89 18.87
N ILE A 376 14.05 -21.38 18.51
CA ILE A 376 12.82 -21.60 19.25
C ILE A 376 11.84 -22.30 18.32
N ASP A 377 11.33 -23.43 18.79
CA ASP A 377 10.19 -24.12 18.19
C ASP A 377 8.91 -23.47 18.73
N PHE A 378 8.19 -22.78 17.86
CA PHE A 378 7.08 -21.91 18.26
C PHE A 378 5.82 -22.70 18.56
N HIS A 379 5.30 -22.53 19.78
CA HIS A 379 3.92 -22.89 20.08
C HIS A 379 2.96 -22.17 19.08
N PRO A 380 1.84 -22.77 18.64
CA PRO A 380 0.96 -22.16 17.63
C PRO A 380 0.49 -20.72 17.96
N VAL A 381 0.32 -20.39 19.24
CA VAL A 381 0.01 -19.00 19.65
C VAL A 381 1.20 -18.04 19.52
N ALA A 382 2.43 -18.52 19.70
CA ALA A 382 3.64 -17.75 19.43
C ALA A 382 3.75 -17.44 17.93
N ILE A 383 3.43 -18.43 17.06
CA ILE A 383 3.35 -18.23 15.61
C ILE A 383 2.37 -17.09 15.28
N ALA A 384 1.17 -17.11 15.85
CA ALA A 384 0.18 -16.04 15.63
C ALA A 384 0.70 -14.66 16.08
N GLY A 385 1.34 -14.58 17.24
CA GLY A 385 1.96 -13.34 17.73
C GLY A 385 3.10 -12.85 16.83
N TYR A 386 3.95 -13.78 16.37
CA TYR A 386 5.05 -13.45 15.48
C TYR A 386 4.56 -12.96 14.11
N LEU A 387 3.54 -13.61 13.54
CA LEU A 387 2.86 -13.13 12.34
C LEU A 387 2.22 -11.75 12.57
N GLY A 388 1.69 -11.48 13.77
CA GLY A 388 1.22 -10.15 14.16
C GLY A 388 2.31 -9.08 14.08
N LEU A 389 3.54 -9.39 14.50
CA LEU A 389 4.69 -8.49 14.36
C LEU A 389 5.05 -8.28 12.88
N ILE A 390 5.06 -9.34 12.07
CA ILE A 390 5.32 -9.25 10.63
C ILE A 390 4.27 -8.37 9.95
N VAL A 391 2.98 -8.58 10.22
CA VAL A 391 1.88 -7.79 9.64
C VAL A 391 2.00 -6.32 10.06
N THR A 392 2.31 -6.06 11.33
CA THR A 392 2.55 -4.70 11.82
C THR A 392 3.72 -4.05 11.08
N ALA A 393 4.86 -4.74 10.97
CA ALA A 393 6.03 -4.22 10.27
C ALA A 393 5.74 -3.98 8.78
N PHE A 394 5.04 -4.91 8.12
CA PHE A 394 4.65 -4.78 6.73
C PHE A 394 3.79 -3.53 6.52
N ASN A 395 2.74 -3.36 7.31
CA ASN A 395 1.84 -2.21 7.22
C ASN A 395 2.55 -0.90 7.55
N LEU A 396 3.54 -0.90 8.45
CA LEU A 396 4.31 0.30 8.80
C LEU A 396 5.40 0.68 7.79
N LEU A 397 5.69 -0.15 6.77
CA LEU A 397 6.63 0.23 5.73
C LEU A 397 6.16 1.51 5.04
N PRO A 398 7.04 2.52 4.88
CA PRO A 398 6.66 3.82 4.36
C PRO A 398 6.52 3.78 2.82
N VAL A 399 5.59 2.98 2.30
CA VAL A 399 5.47 2.68 0.88
C VAL A 399 4.00 2.73 0.43
N GLY A 400 3.66 3.71 -0.41
CA GLY A 400 2.40 3.72 -1.16
C GLY A 400 1.16 3.69 -0.27
N GLN A 401 0.29 2.71 -0.51
CA GLN A 401 -1.00 2.53 0.17
C GLN A 401 -0.93 1.77 1.51
N LEU A 402 0.27 1.42 1.98
CA LEU A 402 0.43 0.83 3.31
C LEU A 402 0.21 1.90 4.38
N ASP A 403 -0.18 1.49 5.59
CA ASP A 403 -0.43 2.39 6.73
C ASP A 403 0.77 3.33 6.98
N GLY A 404 2.00 2.84 6.87
CA GLY A 404 3.22 3.63 6.99
C GLY A 404 3.42 4.64 5.85
N GLY A 405 2.98 4.30 4.63
CA GLY A 405 3.00 5.22 3.49
C GLY A 405 2.02 6.39 3.68
N HIS A 406 0.81 6.08 4.14
CA HIS A 406 -0.20 7.07 4.52
C HIS A 406 0.24 7.95 5.68
N MET A 407 0.88 7.36 6.69
CA MET A 407 1.47 8.10 7.81
C MET A 407 2.55 9.09 7.34
N ILE A 408 3.51 8.64 6.52
CA ILE A 408 4.57 9.52 6.00
C ILE A 408 3.99 10.59 5.06
N HIS A 409 2.99 10.26 4.26
CA HIS A 409 2.27 11.26 3.45
C HIS A 409 1.63 12.30 4.35
N ALA A 410 0.90 11.89 5.37
CA ALA A 410 0.34 12.82 6.32
C ALA A 410 1.42 13.72 6.94
N MET A 411 2.59 13.20 7.30
CA MET A 411 3.71 13.96 7.89
C MET A 411 4.39 14.92 6.93
N MET A 412 4.74 14.47 5.72
CA MET A 412 5.67 15.18 4.84
C MET A 412 5.08 15.62 3.50
N GLY A 413 3.79 15.36 3.28
CA GLY A 413 3.08 15.59 2.03
C GLY A 413 3.34 14.52 0.97
N GLN A 414 2.52 14.53 -0.07
CA GLN A 414 2.48 13.46 -1.08
C GLN A 414 3.83 13.23 -1.76
N ARG A 415 4.52 14.30 -2.20
CA ARG A 415 5.75 14.16 -2.99
C ARG A 415 6.88 13.54 -2.20
N THR A 416 7.09 14.04 -0.98
CA THR A 416 8.14 13.55 -0.09
C THR A 416 7.85 12.10 0.29
N SER A 417 6.59 11.76 0.55
CA SER A 417 6.19 10.36 0.81
C SER A 417 6.47 9.44 -0.36
N MET A 418 6.17 9.85 -1.61
CA MET A 418 6.50 9.06 -2.79
C MET A 418 8.02 8.85 -2.93
N ALA A 419 8.82 9.89 -2.66
CA ALA A 419 10.27 9.77 -2.69
C ALA A 419 10.80 8.81 -1.60
N ILE A 420 10.29 8.93 -0.37
CA ILE A 420 10.62 8.04 0.74
C ILE A 420 10.22 6.59 0.39
N GLY A 421 9.01 6.38 -0.14
CA GLY A 421 8.56 5.05 -0.55
C GLY A 421 9.39 4.44 -1.66
N GLN A 422 9.90 5.23 -2.61
CA GLN A 422 10.84 4.74 -3.62
C GLN A 422 12.18 4.33 -2.98
N VAL A 423 12.69 5.13 -2.05
CA VAL A 423 13.93 4.81 -1.30
C VAL A 423 13.75 3.54 -0.48
N SER A 424 12.64 3.40 0.25
CA SER A 424 12.35 2.23 1.08
C SER A 424 12.20 0.96 0.26
N ARG A 425 11.60 1.01 -0.94
CA ARG A 425 11.59 -0.13 -1.88
C ARG A 425 12.99 -0.59 -2.25
N PHE A 426 13.86 0.33 -2.62
CA PHE A 426 15.24 0.00 -2.95
C PHE A 426 16.03 -0.51 -1.74
N LEU A 427 15.81 0.06 -0.56
CA LEU A 427 16.45 -0.40 0.66
C LEU A 427 16.06 -1.85 1.00
N ILE A 428 14.77 -2.18 0.94
CA ILE A 428 14.28 -3.55 1.14
C ILE A 428 14.80 -4.48 0.04
N LEU A 429 14.91 -4.01 -1.21
CA LEU A 429 15.53 -4.80 -2.28
C LEU A 429 17.00 -5.10 -2.00
N ILE A 430 17.79 -4.10 -1.58
CA ILE A 430 19.20 -4.29 -1.21
C ILE A 430 19.31 -5.27 -0.04
N LEU A 431 18.44 -5.13 0.96
CA LEU A 431 18.37 -6.07 2.07
C LEU A 431 18.05 -7.49 1.58
N ALA A 432 17.10 -7.63 0.65
CA ALA A 432 16.73 -8.91 0.04
C ALA A 432 17.86 -9.59 -0.75
N LEU A 433 18.82 -8.82 -1.29
CA LEU A 433 20.02 -9.36 -1.93
C LEU A 433 21.00 -9.97 -0.92
N THR A 434 21.00 -9.46 0.32
CA THR A 434 21.84 -9.96 1.41
C THR A 434 21.14 -11.10 2.16
N ARG A 435 19.82 -11.04 2.22
CA ARG A 435 18.94 -11.85 3.05
C ARG A 435 17.74 -12.30 2.22
N GLN A 436 17.81 -13.53 1.69
CA GLN A 436 16.86 -14.05 0.71
C GLN A 436 15.41 -14.03 1.21
N GLU A 437 15.20 -14.06 2.52
CA GLU A 437 13.89 -14.00 3.18
C GLU A 437 13.09 -12.72 2.88
N PHE A 438 13.74 -11.60 2.55
CA PHE A 438 13.05 -10.36 2.17
C PHE A 438 12.69 -10.27 0.68
N LEU A 439 13.05 -11.26 -0.15
CA LEU A 439 12.85 -11.20 -1.60
C LEU A 439 11.37 -11.11 -1.97
N ILE A 440 10.51 -11.95 -1.35
CA ILE A 440 9.06 -11.92 -1.60
C ILE A 440 8.49 -10.55 -1.24
N LEU A 441 8.91 -10.00 -0.09
CA LEU A 441 8.51 -8.67 0.34
C LEU A 441 8.97 -7.60 -0.65
N ALA A 442 10.24 -7.62 -1.08
CA ALA A 442 10.77 -6.67 -2.06
C ALA A 442 9.94 -6.70 -3.36
N VAL A 443 9.70 -7.89 -3.93
CA VAL A 443 8.89 -8.04 -5.15
C VAL A 443 7.48 -7.47 -4.95
N LEU A 444 6.83 -7.80 -3.83
CA LEU A 444 5.49 -7.31 -3.51
C LEU A 444 5.46 -5.77 -3.45
N LEU A 445 6.43 -5.14 -2.79
CA LEU A 445 6.50 -3.68 -2.68
C LEU A 445 6.68 -2.99 -4.05
N PHE A 446 7.38 -3.61 -5.00
CA PHE A 446 7.53 -3.05 -6.36
C PHE A 446 6.25 -3.16 -7.20
N VAL A 447 5.38 -4.14 -6.91
CA VAL A 447 4.08 -4.28 -7.57
C VAL A 447 3.08 -3.25 -7.06
N LEU A 448 3.19 -2.84 -5.80
CA LEU A 448 2.31 -1.83 -5.21
C LEU A 448 2.52 -0.45 -5.86
N PRO A 449 1.47 0.36 -6.06
CA PRO A 449 1.62 1.75 -6.50
C PRO A 449 2.22 2.62 -5.37
N LEU A 450 3.04 3.61 -5.72
CA LEU A 450 3.53 4.62 -4.76
C LEU A 450 2.58 5.78 -4.55
N ASN A 451 1.72 6.03 -5.53
CA ASN A 451 0.84 7.18 -5.52
C ASN A 451 -0.40 6.84 -4.69
N ASP A 452 -0.59 7.56 -3.60
CA ASP A 452 -1.77 7.47 -2.77
C ASP A 452 -2.84 8.52 -3.16
N GLU A 453 -4.08 8.32 -2.71
CA GLU A 453 -5.16 9.29 -2.88
C GLU A 453 -5.02 10.43 -1.85
N PRO A 454 -4.76 11.68 -2.28
CA PRO A 454 -4.57 12.80 -1.37
C PRO A 454 -5.84 13.18 -0.62
N ALA A 455 -5.67 13.66 0.61
CA ALA A 455 -6.74 14.22 1.40
C ALA A 455 -7.36 15.47 0.72
N LEU A 456 -8.61 15.78 1.06
CA LEU A 456 -9.28 16.97 0.55
C LEU A 456 -8.57 18.26 0.96
N ASN A 457 -7.94 18.29 2.13
CA ASN A 457 -7.00 19.32 2.57
C ASN A 457 -5.63 18.69 2.81
N ASP A 458 -4.78 18.71 1.78
CA ASP A 458 -3.41 18.16 1.79
C ASP A 458 -2.35 19.24 2.07
N VAL A 459 -2.74 20.51 2.15
CA VAL A 459 -1.81 21.63 2.41
C VAL A 459 -1.58 21.82 3.90
N SER A 460 -2.58 21.53 4.74
CA SER A 460 -2.48 21.77 6.18
C SER A 460 -1.56 20.77 6.86
N GLU A 461 -0.64 21.28 7.67
CA GLU A 461 0.35 20.49 8.41
C GLU A 461 -0.26 19.82 9.65
N LEU A 462 0.49 18.84 10.18
CA LEU A 462 0.19 18.20 11.45
C LEU A 462 0.63 19.07 12.63
N ASP A 463 0.24 18.66 13.82
CA ASP A 463 0.74 19.19 15.08
C ASP A 463 1.92 18.36 15.60
N ASN A 464 2.78 19.01 16.38
CA ASN A 464 4.02 18.45 16.91
C ASN A 464 3.85 17.09 17.63
N ILE A 465 2.69 16.84 18.26
CA ILE A 465 2.40 15.57 18.95
C ILE A 465 2.30 14.43 17.93
N ARG A 466 1.57 14.64 16.83
CA ARG A 466 1.42 13.63 15.78
C ARG A 466 2.74 13.37 15.08
N ASP A 467 3.55 14.41 14.84
CA ASP A 467 4.89 14.23 14.28
C ASP A 467 5.77 13.37 15.19
N PHE A 468 5.73 13.59 16.51
CA PHE A 468 6.44 12.76 17.48
C PHE A 468 5.94 11.31 17.47
N VAL A 469 4.62 11.09 17.47
CA VAL A 469 4.03 9.74 17.37
C VAL A 469 4.43 9.06 16.07
N GLY A 470 4.51 9.80 14.96
CA GLY A 470 4.96 9.29 13.68
C GLY A 470 6.42 8.82 13.72
N LEU A 471 7.31 9.62 14.31
CA LEU A 471 8.70 9.24 14.54
C LEU A 471 8.83 8.01 15.45
N LEU A 472 8.03 7.94 16.52
CA LEU A 472 7.97 6.78 17.41
C LEU A 472 7.51 5.52 16.65
N THR A 473 6.54 5.66 15.76
CA THR A 473 6.01 4.56 14.93
C THR A 473 7.05 4.07 13.92
N LEU A 474 7.83 4.96 13.32
CA LEU A 474 8.98 4.58 12.49
C LEU A 474 10.08 3.90 13.30
N CYS A 475 10.33 4.35 14.52
CA CYS A 475 11.28 3.69 15.43
C CYS A 475 10.80 2.26 15.75
N LEU A 476 9.50 2.08 16.01
CA LEU A 476 8.89 0.77 16.20
C LEU A 476 9.10 -0.14 14.98
N LEU A 477 8.88 0.36 13.76
CA LEU A 477 9.18 -0.40 12.54
C LEU A 477 10.64 -0.87 12.51
N LEU A 478 11.60 0.02 12.79
CA LEU A 478 13.02 -0.33 12.79
C LEU A 478 13.35 -1.38 13.85
N VAL A 479 12.73 -1.29 15.03
CA VAL A 479 12.89 -2.24 16.13
C VAL A 479 12.34 -3.63 15.80
N ILE A 480 11.27 -3.71 15.00
CA ILE A 480 10.73 -4.99 14.54
C ILE A 480 11.55 -5.55 13.38
N LEU A 481 11.96 -4.71 12.42
CA LEU A 481 12.57 -5.16 11.17
C LEU A 481 14.08 -5.43 11.26
N LEU A 482 14.81 -4.66 12.08
CA LEU A 482 16.28 -4.76 12.13
C LEU A 482 16.74 -5.83 13.12
N PRO A 483 17.85 -6.51 12.81
CA PRO A 483 18.44 -7.48 13.71
C PRO A 483 18.96 -6.81 14.99
N VAL A 484 19.11 -7.62 16.03
CA VAL A 484 19.64 -7.15 17.32
C VAL A 484 21.08 -6.62 17.14
N PRO A 485 21.40 -5.38 17.54
CA PRO A 485 22.77 -4.88 17.55
C PRO A 485 23.62 -5.67 18.53
N GLN A 486 24.89 -5.89 18.20
CA GLN A 486 25.83 -6.66 19.03
C GLN A 486 25.93 -6.14 20.47
N MET A 487 25.86 -4.83 20.68
CA MET A 487 25.88 -4.21 22.02
C MET A 487 24.68 -4.63 22.88
N VAL A 488 23.49 -4.74 22.27
CA VAL A 488 22.27 -5.17 22.96
C VAL A 488 22.32 -6.67 23.22
N ALA A 489 22.78 -7.46 22.23
CA ALA A 489 22.97 -8.90 22.37
C ALA A 489 23.90 -9.24 23.56
N GLN A 490 25.06 -8.58 23.65
CA GLN A 490 25.99 -8.70 24.78
C GLN A 490 25.34 -8.37 26.12
N TRP A 491 24.56 -7.27 26.20
CA TRP A 491 23.88 -6.89 27.44
C TRP A 491 22.82 -7.90 27.87
N LEU A 492 22.16 -8.54 26.91
CA LEU A 492 21.16 -9.58 27.14
C LEU A 492 21.76 -10.96 27.46
N ASN A 493 23.10 -11.10 27.49
CA ASN A 493 23.78 -12.40 27.50
C ASN A 493 23.20 -13.32 26.40
N PHE A 494 23.05 -12.74 25.22
CA PHE A 494 22.55 -13.39 24.02
C PHE A 494 23.68 -13.43 23.02
#